data_AF-A0A948VA39-F1
#
_entry.id   AF-A0A948VA39-F1
#
_cell.length_a   1.000
_cell.length_b   1.000
_cell.length_c   1.000
_cell.angle_alpha   90.00
_cell.angle_beta   90.00
_cell.angle_gamma   90.00
#
_symmetry.space_group_name_H-M   'P 1'
#
loop_
_entity.id
_entity.type
_entity.pdbx_description
1 polymer ?
#
loop_
_entity_poly.entity_id
_entity_poly.type
_entity_poly.pdbx_seq_one_letter_code
_entity_poly.pdbx_strand_id
1 'polypeptide(L)'
;MAPSQSEVQAPVTEGAAREIADILIQAGDIDDQQLEYALRIKSKLANPRPLTTILEELGMVTQEQLRKTLTTNRVKLRLGALLLELGEISESDLRAAVALQKESGDRKLGEILVENHFIAEDDLLQVLSAQLGFPYLEAERLQVDRSITGRFRPEWFVQNGCFILRGEDGSLLLAAKDPLNNRPQLEAEKILNRALTPCLAKRHVIDQAIRAIQGGPSAGRAAVDVESELVKTVESILIEAIAHNASDIHVEPMKNRLRIRFREDGVLVPQKDLPLEMARGLASRIKILAGADIAERRRHQDGRLLFEHEGLNIDMRVSFYSTIHGEKIVMRLLNNRSNLLDIKDIGMAPKMGERFRTDVLDVPSGVTLVTGPTGSGKTTTLYGAINYLNNTNTSIITAEDPVEYVINGINQCSINPKIN
;
A
#
# COMPACT_ATOMS: atom_id res chain seq x y z
N MET A 1 33.96 12.27 -49.20
CA MET A 1 33.47 13.55 -48.62
C MET A 1 32.37 13.20 -47.65
N ALA A 2 32.67 13.25 -46.35
CA ALA A 2 31.67 13.05 -45.29
C ALA A 2 30.85 14.33 -45.14
N PRO A 3 29.52 14.25 -44.95
CA PRO A 3 28.72 15.44 -44.72
C PRO A 3 28.96 15.98 -43.30
N SER A 4 28.88 17.30 -43.21
CA SER A 4 29.28 18.18 -42.12
C SER A 4 28.44 18.05 -40.85
N GLN A 5 29.11 18.15 -39.70
CA GLN A 5 28.56 18.12 -38.34
C GLN A 5 27.79 19.39 -37.95
N SER A 6 26.78 19.83 -38.71
CA SER A 6 26.03 21.06 -38.36
C SER A 6 24.53 21.02 -38.62
N GLU A 7 23.91 19.84 -38.58
CA GLU A 7 22.46 19.75 -38.34
C GLU A 7 22.25 19.46 -36.85
N VAL A 8 22.39 20.50 -36.04
CA VAL A 8 22.00 20.49 -34.63
C VAL A 8 20.48 20.34 -34.60
N GLN A 9 20.01 19.12 -34.40
CA GLN A 9 18.62 18.84 -34.05
C GLN A 9 18.26 19.72 -32.84
N ALA A 10 17.30 20.64 -33.00
CA ALA A 10 16.67 21.32 -31.87
C ALA A 10 16.23 20.25 -30.86
N PRO A 11 16.46 20.45 -29.54
CA PRO A 11 16.16 19.43 -28.56
C PRO A 11 14.66 19.08 -28.64
N VAL A 12 14.34 17.79 -28.64
CA VAL A 12 12.99 17.21 -28.77
C VAL A 12 11.94 17.88 -27.84
N THR A 13 12.41 18.50 -26.76
CA THR A 13 11.67 19.24 -25.74
C THR A 13 11.16 20.62 -26.18
N GLU A 14 11.83 21.34 -27.09
CA GLU A 14 11.37 22.68 -27.52
C GLU A 14 10.12 22.61 -28.41
N GLY A 15 10.04 21.61 -29.28
CA GLY A 15 8.83 21.37 -30.10
C GLY A 15 7.63 20.95 -29.26
N ALA A 16 7.86 20.10 -28.23
CA ALA A 16 6.82 19.65 -27.32
C ALA A 16 6.25 20.78 -26.46
N ALA A 17 7.13 21.63 -25.91
CA ALA A 17 6.72 22.79 -25.15
C ALA A 17 5.83 23.74 -25.96
N ARG A 18 6.17 23.96 -27.23
CA ARG A 18 5.41 24.87 -28.11
C ARG A 18 4.06 24.31 -28.50
N GLU A 19 3.98 23.01 -28.82
CA GLU A 19 2.70 22.36 -29.15
C GLU A 19 1.72 22.39 -27.96
N ILE A 20 2.21 22.15 -26.73
CA ILE A 20 1.39 22.26 -25.52
C ILE A 20 0.95 23.70 -25.28
N ALA A 21 1.84 24.67 -25.46
CA ALA A 21 1.52 26.09 -25.31
C ALA A 21 0.43 26.54 -26.30
N ASP A 22 0.53 26.14 -27.57
CA ASP A 22 -0.46 26.46 -28.59
C ASP A 22 -1.85 25.88 -28.23
N ILE A 23 -1.89 24.65 -27.68
CA ILE A 23 -3.13 24.03 -27.19
C ILE A 23 -3.73 24.82 -26.02
N LEU A 24 -2.91 25.25 -25.06
CA LEU A 24 -3.35 26.05 -23.92
C LEU A 24 -3.90 27.42 -24.35
N ILE A 25 -3.28 28.06 -25.33
CA ILE A 25 -3.77 29.31 -25.92
C ILE A 25 -5.11 29.10 -26.63
N GLN A 26 -5.23 28.04 -27.45
CA GLN A 26 -6.48 27.73 -28.15
C GLN A 26 -7.64 27.43 -27.20
N ALA A 27 -7.36 26.81 -26.05
CA ALA A 27 -8.34 26.56 -25.00
C ALA A 27 -8.68 27.81 -24.16
N GLY A 28 -7.91 28.89 -24.30
CA GLY A 28 -8.06 30.11 -23.51
C GLY A 28 -7.53 30.00 -22.08
N ASP A 29 -6.68 29.00 -21.80
CA ASP A 29 -6.09 28.80 -20.48
C ASP A 29 -4.97 29.79 -20.19
N ILE A 30 -4.24 30.19 -21.23
CA ILE A 30 -3.21 31.24 -21.19
C ILE A 30 -3.31 32.14 -22.41
N ASP A 31 -2.74 33.35 -22.32
CA ASP A 31 -2.57 34.26 -23.45
C ASP A 31 -1.11 34.31 -23.96
N ASP A 32 -0.90 34.98 -25.10
CA ASP A 32 0.42 35.15 -25.72
C ASP A 32 1.42 35.89 -24.80
N GLN A 33 0.94 36.83 -23.97
CA GLN A 33 1.81 37.60 -23.06
C GLN A 33 2.31 36.73 -21.90
N GLN A 34 1.44 35.89 -21.35
CA GLN A 34 1.75 34.91 -20.32
C GLN A 34 2.75 33.88 -20.85
N LEU A 35 2.56 33.39 -22.08
CA LEU A 35 3.51 32.48 -22.72
C LEU A 35 4.89 33.13 -22.93
N GLU A 36 4.95 34.35 -23.46
CA GLU A 36 6.21 35.07 -23.68
C GLU A 36 6.96 35.29 -22.36
N TYR A 37 6.23 35.62 -21.28
CA TYR A 37 6.80 35.77 -19.95
C TYR A 37 7.37 34.45 -19.41
N ALA A 38 6.63 33.34 -19.53
CA ALA A 38 7.08 32.03 -19.10
C ALA A 38 8.33 31.56 -19.86
N LEU A 39 8.38 31.77 -21.18
CA LEU A 39 9.55 31.47 -22.01
C LEU A 39 10.77 32.34 -21.62
N ARG A 40 10.55 33.60 -21.27
CA ARG A 40 11.61 34.50 -20.78
C ARG A 40 12.17 34.06 -19.43
N ILE A 41 11.34 33.48 -18.56
CA ILE A 41 11.81 32.89 -17.31
C ILE A 41 12.59 31.61 -17.61
N LYS A 42 12.06 30.73 -18.47
CA LYS A 42 12.70 29.48 -18.88
C LYS A 42 14.13 29.71 -19.39
N SER A 43 14.36 30.74 -20.20
CA SER A 43 15.69 31.05 -20.76
C SER A 43 16.71 31.59 -19.75
N LYS A 44 16.25 32.06 -18.57
CA LYS A 44 17.11 32.58 -17.50
C LYS A 44 17.45 31.56 -16.43
N LEU A 45 16.81 30.39 -16.44
CA LEU A 45 17.06 29.35 -15.44
C LEU A 45 18.37 28.63 -15.74
N ALA A 46 19.21 28.45 -14.72
CA ALA A 46 20.46 27.70 -14.83
C ALA A 46 20.22 26.21 -15.14
N ASN A 47 19.08 25.67 -14.67
CA ASN A 47 18.66 24.30 -14.94
C ASN A 47 17.40 24.33 -15.84
N PRO A 48 17.42 23.66 -17.01
CA PRO A 48 16.25 23.57 -17.88
C PRO A 48 15.10 22.89 -17.14
N ARG A 49 13.94 23.55 -17.08
CA ARG A 49 12.69 22.99 -16.55
C ARG A 49 11.62 22.95 -17.65
N PRO A 50 10.66 22.01 -17.58
CA PRO A 50 9.53 21.99 -18.50
C PRO A 50 8.75 23.31 -18.46
N LEU A 51 8.21 23.72 -19.62
CA LEU A 51 7.41 24.93 -19.73
C LEU A 51 6.13 24.82 -18.89
N THR A 52 5.50 23.64 -18.84
CA THR A 52 4.27 23.44 -18.05
C THR A 52 4.50 23.64 -16.56
N THR A 53 5.62 23.14 -16.02
CA THR A 53 6.00 23.34 -14.61
C THR A 53 6.20 24.82 -14.31
N ILE A 54 6.79 25.58 -15.25
CA ILE A 54 6.97 27.03 -15.10
C ILE A 54 5.61 27.75 -15.13
N LEU A 55 4.71 27.38 -16.05
CA LEU A 55 3.35 27.93 -16.12
C LEU A 55 2.56 27.65 -14.84
N GLU A 56 2.72 26.46 -14.26
CA GLU A 56 2.10 26.07 -12.99
C GLU A 56 2.66 26.86 -11.81
N GLU A 57 3.99 26.95 -11.67
CA GLU A 57 4.65 27.73 -10.60
C GLU A 57 4.30 29.22 -10.64
N LEU A 58 4.05 29.76 -11.83
CA LEU A 58 3.62 31.15 -12.02
C LEU A 58 2.12 31.34 -11.77
N GLY A 59 1.38 30.28 -11.46
CA GLY A 59 -0.07 30.30 -11.23
C GLY A 59 -0.89 30.62 -12.48
N MET A 60 -0.30 30.42 -13.67
CA MET A 60 -0.97 30.69 -14.95
C MET A 60 -1.92 29.56 -15.34
N VAL A 61 -1.59 28.32 -15.00
CA VAL A 61 -2.41 27.14 -15.25
C VAL A 61 -2.33 26.22 -14.04
N THR A 62 -3.43 25.57 -13.66
CA THR A 62 -3.42 24.51 -12.63
C THR A 62 -3.17 23.14 -13.25
N GLN A 63 -2.67 22.16 -12.49
CA GLN A 63 -2.54 20.78 -13.03
C GLN A 63 -3.86 20.23 -13.56
N GLU A 64 -4.96 20.51 -12.87
CA GLU A 64 -6.29 20.05 -13.29
C GLU A 64 -6.69 20.65 -14.64
N GLN A 65 -6.46 21.96 -14.81
CA GLN A 65 -6.75 22.68 -16.06
C GLN A 65 -5.86 22.19 -17.20
N LEU A 66 -4.54 22.10 -16.96
CA LEU A 66 -3.58 21.56 -17.93
C LEU A 66 -4.00 20.16 -18.40
N ARG A 67 -4.32 19.26 -17.47
CA ARG A 67 -4.75 17.89 -17.77
C ARG A 67 -6.05 17.87 -18.57
N LYS A 68 -7.06 18.61 -18.14
CA LYS A 68 -8.37 18.67 -18.83
C LYS A 68 -8.21 19.16 -20.27
N THR A 69 -7.40 20.19 -20.47
CA THR A 69 -7.18 20.80 -21.78
C THR A 69 -6.42 19.87 -22.72
N LEU A 70 -5.38 19.20 -22.23
CA LEU A 70 -4.63 18.23 -23.03
C LEU A 70 -5.49 17.01 -23.43
N THR A 71 -6.35 16.52 -22.52
CA THR A 71 -7.28 15.42 -22.83
C THR A 71 -8.34 15.82 -23.86
N THR A 72 -8.84 17.06 -23.80
CA THR A 72 -9.89 17.53 -24.70
C THR A 72 -9.37 17.81 -26.12
N ASN A 73 -8.13 18.30 -26.25
CA ASN A 73 -7.57 18.76 -27.52
C ASN A 73 -6.67 17.74 -28.23
N ARG A 74 -6.53 16.52 -27.67
CA ARG A 74 -5.79 15.37 -28.22
C ARG A 74 -4.38 15.72 -28.71
N VAL A 75 -3.41 15.55 -27.81
CA VAL A 75 -2.00 15.88 -28.04
C VAL A 75 -1.34 14.92 -29.04
N LYS A 76 -0.63 15.42 -30.06
CA LYS A 76 0.07 14.57 -31.05
C LYS A 76 1.52 14.24 -30.67
N LEU A 77 1.97 14.72 -29.52
CA LEU A 77 3.32 14.47 -28.99
C LEU A 77 3.58 12.99 -28.73
N ARG A 78 4.85 12.59 -28.88
CA ARG A 78 5.31 11.26 -28.46
C ARG A 78 5.25 11.14 -26.94
N LEU A 79 4.92 9.95 -26.44
CA LEU A 79 4.73 9.69 -25.01
C LEU A 79 5.91 10.18 -24.15
N GLY A 80 7.15 9.86 -24.55
CA GLY A 80 8.33 10.30 -23.79
C GLY A 80 8.50 11.82 -23.72
N ALA A 81 8.19 12.54 -24.80
CA ALA A 81 8.25 14.00 -24.80
C ALA A 81 7.14 14.62 -23.94
N LEU A 82 5.93 14.03 -23.99
CA LEU A 82 4.81 14.45 -23.16
C LEU A 82 5.08 14.23 -21.67
N LEU A 83 5.63 13.07 -21.30
CA LEU A 83 5.99 12.75 -19.91
C LEU A 83 7.07 13.68 -19.35
N LEU A 84 8.08 14.01 -20.15
CA LEU A 84 9.10 15.00 -19.77
C LEU A 84 8.48 16.39 -19.59
N GLU A 85 7.66 16.81 -20.56
CA GLU A 85 7.11 18.16 -20.56
C GLU A 85 6.06 18.36 -19.47
N LEU A 86 5.42 17.29 -18.98
CA LEU A 86 4.55 17.30 -17.80
C LEU A 86 5.31 17.16 -16.47
N GLY A 87 6.62 16.90 -16.51
CA GLY A 87 7.45 16.72 -15.31
C GLY A 87 7.26 15.38 -14.61
N GLU A 88 6.63 14.40 -15.27
CA GLU A 88 6.35 13.07 -14.70
C GLU A 88 7.59 12.17 -14.67
N ILE A 89 8.59 12.44 -15.52
CA ILE A 89 9.89 11.75 -15.55
C ILE A 89 11.02 12.75 -15.83
N SER A 90 12.26 12.39 -15.48
CA SER A 90 13.44 13.19 -15.84
C SER A 90 14.02 12.79 -17.21
N GLU A 91 14.86 13.66 -17.78
CA GLU A 91 15.55 13.35 -19.04
C GLU A 91 16.48 12.14 -18.91
N SER A 92 17.09 11.95 -17.74
CA SER A 92 17.87 10.75 -17.43
C SER A 92 17.01 9.48 -17.43
N ASP A 93 15.81 9.53 -16.84
CA ASP A 93 14.90 8.38 -16.78
C ASP A 93 14.43 7.99 -18.17
N LEU A 94 14.07 8.98 -19.01
CA LEU A 94 13.66 8.71 -20.38
C LEU A 94 14.81 8.10 -21.19
N ARG A 95 16.03 8.62 -21.07
CA ARG A 95 17.21 8.06 -21.77
C ARG A 95 17.47 6.62 -21.35
N ALA A 96 17.39 6.32 -20.06
CA ALA A 96 17.56 4.97 -19.52
C ALA A 96 16.47 4.02 -20.06
N ALA A 97 15.21 4.42 -20.00
CA ALA A 97 14.08 3.62 -20.48
C ALA A 97 14.16 3.36 -21.99
N VAL A 98 14.57 4.36 -22.79
CA VAL A 98 14.76 4.19 -24.25
C VAL A 98 15.93 3.26 -24.56
N ALA A 99 17.01 3.29 -23.77
CA ALA A 99 18.12 2.35 -23.92
C ALA A 99 17.66 0.90 -23.67
N LEU A 100 16.94 0.66 -22.56
CA LEU A 100 16.35 -0.64 -22.23
C LEU A 100 15.36 -1.12 -23.30
N GLN A 101 14.61 -0.18 -23.91
CA GLN A 101 13.67 -0.49 -24.99
C GLN A 101 14.38 -1.02 -26.24
N LYS A 102 15.52 -0.41 -26.61
CA LYS A 102 16.33 -0.85 -27.75
C LYS A 102 16.91 -2.24 -27.56
N GLU A 103 17.25 -2.62 -26.32
CA GLU A 103 17.75 -3.95 -26.00
C GLU A 103 16.65 -5.02 -26.01
N SER A 104 15.42 -4.65 -25.65
CA SER A 104 14.30 -5.60 -25.47
C SER A 104 13.41 -5.78 -26.71
N GLY A 105 13.54 -4.92 -27.73
CA GLY A 105 12.90 -5.03 -29.05
C GLY A 105 11.39 -4.79 -29.10
N ASP A 106 10.62 -5.56 -28.31
CA ASP A 106 9.14 -5.61 -28.40
C ASP A 106 8.42 -4.90 -27.24
N ARG A 107 9.15 -4.48 -26.21
CA ARG A 107 8.56 -3.88 -25.01
C ARG A 107 8.11 -2.43 -25.24
N LYS A 108 6.96 -2.06 -24.68
CA LYS A 108 6.46 -0.67 -24.77
C LYS A 108 7.23 0.22 -23.79
N LEU A 109 7.50 1.46 -24.19
CA LEU A 109 8.24 2.42 -23.36
C LEU A 109 7.57 2.65 -22.00
N GLY A 110 6.23 2.75 -21.98
CA GLY A 110 5.47 2.91 -20.74
C GLY A 110 5.64 1.75 -19.75
N GLU A 111 5.66 0.51 -20.22
CA GLU A 111 5.87 -0.67 -19.38
C GLU A 111 7.25 -0.64 -18.73
N ILE A 112 8.28 -0.28 -19.50
CA ILE A 112 9.66 -0.15 -19.00
C ILE A 112 9.75 0.93 -17.93
N LEU A 113 9.08 2.07 -18.13
CA LEU A 113 9.07 3.17 -17.17
C LEU A 113 8.42 2.77 -15.83
N VAL A 114 7.33 2.00 -15.85
CA VAL A 114 6.65 1.53 -14.62
C VAL A 114 7.46 0.45 -13.91
N GLU A 115 7.96 -0.55 -14.63
CA GLU A 115 8.72 -1.67 -14.03
C GLU A 115 10.03 -1.22 -13.37
N ASN A 116 10.70 -0.21 -13.93
CA ASN A 116 11.93 0.35 -13.37
C ASN A 116 11.65 1.47 -12.35
N HIS A 117 10.39 1.67 -11.96
CA HIS A 117 9.98 2.67 -10.98
C HIS A 117 10.34 4.12 -11.35
N PHE A 118 10.45 4.43 -12.65
CA PHE A 118 10.64 5.79 -13.12
C PHE A 118 9.34 6.61 -13.10
N ILE A 119 8.19 5.95 -13.20
CA ILE A 119 6.86 6.55 -13.07
C ILE A 119 5.89 5.57 -12.40
N ALA A 120 4.90 6.08 -11.67
CA ALA A 120 3.80 5.24 -11.20
C ALA A 120 2.85 4.88 -12.35
N GLU A 121 2.23 3.69 -12.29
CA GLU A 121 1.27 3.24 -13.31
C GLU A 121 0.08 4.21 -13.46
N ASP A 122 -0.41 4.78 -12.34
CA ASP A 122 -1.50 5.76 -12.34
C ASP A 122 -1.16 7.03 -13.12
N ASP A 123 0.05 7.58 -12.90
CA ASP A 123 0.49 8.80 -13.55
C ASP A 123 0.70 8.55 -15.06
N LEU A 124 1.27 7.39 -15.42
CA LEU A 124 1.40 6.97 -16.81
C LEU A 124 0.02 6.84 -17.50
N LEU A 125 -0.96 6.19 -16.86
CA LEU A 125 -2.29 5.98 -17.43
C LEU A 125 -3.04 7.31 -17.60
N GLN A 126 -2.85 8.27 -16.70
CA GLN A 126 -3.38 9.63 -16.85
C GLN A 126 -2.79 10.34 -18.06
N VAL A 127 -1.48 10.25 -18.26
CA VAL A 127 -0.80 10.87 -19.41
C VAL A 127 -1.24 10.20 -20.72
N LEU A 128 -1.35 8.87 -20.73
CA LEU A 128 -1.89 8.12 -21.86
C LEU A 128 -3.35 8.48 -22.16
N SER A 129 -4.16 8.75 -21.12
CA SER A 129 -5.54 9.22 -21.29
C SER A 129 -5.56 10.53 -22.06
N ALA A 130 -4.71 11.49 -21.68
CA ALA A 130 -4.59 12.77 -22.36
C ALA A 130 -4.08 12.64 -23.81
N GLN A 131 -3.10 11.76 -24.04
CA GLN A 131 -2.51 11.55 -25.37
C GLN A 131 -3.48 10.85 -26.33
N LEU A 132 -4.17 9.81 -25.86
CA LEU A 132 -5.03 8.98 -26.71
C LEU A 132 -6.46 9.51 -26.81
N GLY A 133 -6.90 10.32 -25.83
CA GLY A 133 -8.27 10.79 -25.69
C GLY A 133 -9.22 9.72 -25.13
N PHE A 134 -8.67 8.70 -24.46
CA PHE A 134 -9.46 7.59 -23.88
C PHE A 134 -9.71 7.85 -22.40
N PRO A 135 -10.94 7.71 -21.89
CA PRO A 135 -11.22 7.85 -20.46
C PRO A 135 -10.45 6.81 -19.65
N TYR A 136 -9.96 7.20 -18.47
CA TYR A 136 -9.33 6.30 -17.51
C TYR A 136 -10.37 5.78 -16.51
N LEU A 137 -10.42 4.46 -16.32
CA LEU A 137 -11.35 3.77 -15.42
C LEU A 137 -10.69 3.47 -14.07
N GLU A 138 -11.31 3.95 -13.01
CA GLU A 138 -10.98 3.63 -11.62
C GLU A 138 -11.53 2.25 -11.22
N ALA A 139 -10.79 1.50 -10.39
CA ALA A 139 -11.10 0.12 -10.02
C ALA A 139 -12.46 -0.05 -9.32
N GLU A 140 -12.87 0.95 -8.53
CA GLU A 140 -14.13 0.97 -7.78
C GLU A 140 -15.37 1.00 -8.70
N ARG A 141 -15.20 1.37 -9.97
CA ARG A 141 -16.28 1.50 -10.95
C ARG A 141 -16.50 0.22 -11.77
N LEU A 142 -15.83 -0.89 -11.41
CA LEU A 142 -15.97 -2.15 -12.12
C LEU A 142 -17.38 -2.76 -11.91
N GLN A 143 -18.26 -2.59 -12.89
CA GLN A 143 -19.54 -3.32 -12.97
C GLN A 143 -19.62 -4.11 -14.26
N VAL A 144 -19.52 -5.44 -14.15
CA VAL A 144 -19.66 -6.36 -15.29
C VAL A 144 -21.15 -6.51 -15.62
N ASP A 145 -21.58 -5.84 -16.70
CA ASP A 145 -22.96 -5.94 -17.20
C ASP A 145 -23.15 -7.27 -17.95
N ARG A 146 -23.82 -8.22 -17.28
CA ARG A 146 -24.10 -9.56 -17.82
C ARG A 146 -24.94 -9.55 -19.09
N SER A 147 -25.73 -8.50 -19.32
CA SER A 147 -26.54 -8.38 -20.55
C SER A 147 -25.68 -8.16 -21.80
N ILE A 148 -24.48 -7.59 -21.61
CA ILE A 148 -23.50 -7.35 -22.66
C ILE A 148 -22.55 -8.54 -22.75
N THR A 149 -21.96 -8.96 -21.62
CA THR A 149 -20.95 -10.02 -21.62
C THR A 149 -21.53 -11.39 -22.02
N GLY A 150 -22.81 -11.65 -21.74
CA GLY A 150 -23.51 -12.85 -22.18
C GLY A 150 -23.68 -12.99 -23.69
N ARG A 151 -23.40 -11.93 -24.49
CA ARG A 151 -23.40 -12.01 -25.96
C ARG A 151 -22.09 -12.57 -26.54
N PHE A 152 -21.08 -12.75 -25.71
CA PHE A 152 -19.77 -13.26 -26.09
C PHE A 152 -19.49 -14.58 -25.38
N ARG A 153 -18.61 -15.40 -25.98
CA ARG A 153 -18.02 -16.53 -25.25
C ARG A 153 -16.95 -16.01 -24.29
N PRO A 154 -16.86 -16.51 -23.04
CA PRO A 154 -15.89 -15.97 -22.09
C PRO A 154 -14.42 -16.04 -22.56
N GLU A 155 -14.07 -17.04 -23.35
CA GLU A 155 -12.74 -17.19 -23.94
C GLU A 155 -12.37 -16.01 -24.85
N TRP A 156 -13.35 -15.34 -25.45
CA TRP A 156 -13.11 -14.18 -26.31
C TRP A 156 -12.48 -13.02 -25.52
N PHE A 157 -12.92 -12.78 -24.29
CA PHE A 157 -12.36 -11.73 -23.43
C PHE A 157 -10.92 -12.05 -22.98
N VAL A 158 -10.63 -13.33 -22.73
CA VAL A 158 -9.30 -13.81 -22.35
C VAL A 158 -8.33 -13.70 -23.51
N GLN A 159 -8.71 -14.18 -24.69
CA GLN A 159 -7.89 -14.16 -25.89
C GLN A 159 -7.55 -12.73 -26.33
N ASN A 160 -8.51 -11.82 -26.21
CA ASN A 160 -8.33 -10.42 -26.56
C ASN A 160 -7.78 -9.56 -25.42
N GLY A 161 -7.65 -10.10 -24.20
CA GLY A 161 -7.18 -9.38 -23.03
C GLY A 161 -7.97 -8.10 -22.77
N CYS A 162 -9.29 -8.15 -22.87
CA CYS A 162 -10.16 -6.98 -22.74
C CYS A 162 -11.46 -7.29 -21.98
N PHE A 163 -12.17 -6.24 -21.57
CA PHE A 163 -13.54 -6.35 -21.06
C PHE A 163 -14.38 -5.16 -21.49
N ILE A 164 -15.70 -5.35 -21.47
CA ILE A 164 -16.68 -4.33 -21.86
C ILE A 164 -17.51 -3.95 -20.63
N LEU A 165 -17.71 -2.65 -20.46
CA LEU A 165 -18.53 -2.08 -19.40
C LEU A 165 -19.44 -0.98 -19.94
N ARG A 166 -20.41 -0.56 -19.12
CA ARG A 166 -21.27 0.58 -19.42
C ARG A 166 -20.77 1.81 -18.67
N GLY A 167 -20.55 2.91 -19.38
CA GLY A 167 -20.23 4.20 -18.80
C GLY A 167 -21.43 4.84 -18.09
N GLU A 168 -21.18 5.88 -17.29
CA GLU A 168 -22.20 6.62 -16.54
C GLU A 168 -23.21 7.32 -17.46
N ASP A 169 -22.75 7.77 -18.63
CA ASP A 169 -23.56 8.34 -19.71
C ASP A 169 -24.35 7.29 -20.52
N GLY A 170 -24.23 6.01 -20.16
CA GLY A 170 -24.85 4.89 -20.85
C GLY A 170 -24.11 4.43 -22.11
N SER A 171 -22.95 5.03 -22.44
CA SER A 171 -22.08 4.56 -23.52
C SER A 171 -21.47 3.19 -23.20
N LEU A 172 -21.03 2.48 -24.25
CA LEU A 172 -20.29 1.23 -24.08
C LEU A 172 -18.79 1.53 -24.15
N LEU A 173 -18.08 1.11 -23.11
CA LEU A 173 -16.64 1.27 -23.00
C LEU A 173 -15.94 -0.08 -23.16
N LEU A 174 -14.77 -0.09 -23.79
CA LEU A 174 -13.92 -1.27 -23.90
C LEU A 174 -12.54 -0.97 -23.33
N ALA A 175 -12.16 -1.69 -22.27
CA ALA A 175 -10.83 -1.63 -21.70
C ALA A 175 -10.01 -2.83 -22.18
N ALA A 176 -8.84 -2.60 -22.75
CA ALA A 176 -7.95 -3.65 -23.27
C ALA A 176 -6.53 -3.47 -22.73
N LYS A 177 -5.81 -4.59 -22.55
CA LYS A 177 -4.40 -4.57 -22.12
C LYS A 177 -3.50 -3.79 -23.08
N ASP A 178 -3.81 -3.85 -24.37
CA ASP A 178 -3.23 -2.98 -25.38
C ASP A 178 -4.33 -2.05 -25.94
N PRO A 179 -4.41 -0.79 -25.49
CA PRO A 179 -5.43 0.15 -25.94
C PRO A 179 -5.23 0.62 -27.39
N LEU A 180 -4.07 0.36 -28.00
CA LEU A 180 -3.81 0.69 -29.41
C LEU A 180 -4.28 -0.40 -30.36
N ASN A 181 -4.55 -1.60 -29.85
CA ASN A 181 -5.10 -2.70 -30.63
C ASN A 181 -6.62 -2.54 -30.76
N ASN A 182 -7.07 -2.06 -31.91
CA ASN A 182 -8.49 -1.83 -32.20
C ASN A 182 -9.27 -3.09 -32.63
N ARG A 183 -8.60 -4.24 -32.80
CA ARG A 183 -9.27 -5.47 -33.26
C ARG A 183 -10.40 -5.94 -32.32
N PRO A 184 -10.20 -6.01 -30.99
CA PRO A 184 -11.28 -6.41 -30.08
C PRO A 184 -12.46 -5.45 -30.11
N GLN A 185 -12.20 -4.15 -30.28
CA GLN A 185 -13.23 -3.13 -30.43
C GLN A 185 -14.09 -3.38 -31.68
N LEU A 186 -13.46 -3.52 -32.85
CA LEU A 186 -14.17 -3.71 -34.12
C LEU A 186 -14.97 -5.03 -34.15
N GLU A 187 -14.47 -6.08 -33.50
CA GLU A 187 -15.20 -7.35 -33.36
C GLU A 187 -16.40 -7.20 -32.41
N ALA A 188 -16.22 -6.54 -31.26
CA ALA A 188 -17.29 -6.30 -30.30
C ALA A 188 -18.40 -5.39 -30.84
N GLU A 189 -18.06 -4.34 -31.60
CA GLU A 189 -19.03 -3.43 -32.22
C GLU A 189 -19.97 -4.17 -33.17
N LYS A 190 -19.44 -5.12 -33.95
CA LYS A 190 -20.24 -5.97 -34.86
C LYS A 190 -21.21 -6.88 -34.11
N ILE A 191 -20.78 -7.46 -32.99
CA ILE A 191 -21.61 -8.37 -32.17
C ILE A 191 -22.69 -7.60 -31.42
N LEU A 192 -22.36 -6.41 -30.89
CA LEU A 192 -23.27 -5.60 -30.10
C LEU A 192 -24.17 -4.69 -30.93
N ASN A 193 -23.85 -4.48 -32.20
CA ASN A 193 -24.48 -3.52 -33.10
C ASN A 193 -24.54 -2.10 -32.47
N ARG A 194 -23.44 -1.72 -31.82
CA ARG A 194 -23.26 -0.44 -31.10
C ARG A 194 -21.79 -0.06 -31.14
N ALA A 195 -21.51 1.24 -31.22
CA ALA A 195 -20.15 1.76 -31.09
C ALA A 195 -19.61 1.53 -29.67
N LEU A 196 -18.32 1.21 -29.55
CA LEU A 196 -17.61 1.17 -28.27
C LEU A 196 -16.57 2.28 -28.23
N THR A 197 -16.42 2.93 -27.09
CA THR A 197 -15.35 3.89 -26.83
C THR A 197 -14.22 3.18 -26.08
N PRO A 198 -12.98 3.17 -26.60
CA PRO A 198 -11.85 2.61 -25.86
C PRO A 198 -11.64 3.36 -24.54
N CYS A 199 -11.32 2.64 -23.48
CA CYS A 199 -10.93 3.21 -22.20
C CYS A 199 -9.63 2.58 -21.68
N LEU A 200 -8.93 3.32 -20.82
CA LEU A 200 -7.74 2.85 -20.13
C LEU A 200 -8.13 2.29 -18.77
N ALA A 201 -7.45 1.22 -18.35
CA ALA A 201 -7.61 0.65 -17.02
C ALA A 201 -6.28 0.00 -16.61
N LYS A 202 -6.03 -0.08 -15.30
CA LYS A 202 -4.87 -0.83 -14.79
C LYS A 202 -4.95 -2.30 -15.23
N ARG A 203 -3.79 -2.92 -15.43
CA ARG A 203 -3.71 -4.30 -15.91
C ARG A 203 -4.47 -5.28 -14.99
N HIS A 204 -4.34 -5.11 -13.68
CA HIS A 204 -5.02 -5.95 -12.70
C HIS A 204 -6.55 -5.82 -12.74
N VAL A 205 -7.09 -4.63 -13.05
CA VAL A 205 -8.54 -4.39 -13.19
C VAL A 205 -9.09 -5.16 -14.38
N ILE A 206 -8.37 -5.14 -15.50
CA ILE A 206 -8.74 -5.90 -16.71
C ILE A 206 -8.72 -7.41 -16.40
N ASP A 207 -7.67 -7.88 -15.73
CA ASP A 207 -7.56 -9.29 -15.33
C ASP A 207 -8.69 -9.72 -14.38
N GLN A 208 -9.05 -8.88 -13.42
CA GLN A 208 -10.17 -9.13 -12.51
C GLN A 208 -11.51 -9.20 -13.27
N ALA A 209 -11.73 -8.30 -14.23
CA ALA A 209 -12.94 -8.27 -15.05
C ALA A 209 -13.08 -9.54 -15.92
N ILE A 210 -12.00 -9.96 -16.59
CA ILE A 210 -11.98 -11.17 -17.41
C ILE A 210 -12.30 -12.40 -16.56
N ARG A 211 -11.69 -12.51 -15.37
CA ARG A 211 -11.96 -13.60 -14.42
C ARG A 211 -13.43 -13.64 -13.98
N ALA A 212 -14.06 -12.47 -13.80
CA ALA A 212 -15.47 -12.38 -13.45
C ALA A 212 -16.41 -12.86 -14.58
N ILE A 213 -16.00 -12.71 -15.85
CA ILE A 213 -16.80 -13.09 -17.03
C ILE A 213 -16.77 -14.60 -17.31
N GLN A 214 -15.69 -15.31 -16.99
CA GLN A 214 -15.53 -16.76 -17.23
C GLN A 214 -16.45 -17.70 -16.45
N GLY A 215 -17.43 -17.19 -15.70
CA GLY A 215 -18.51 -18.02 -15.15
C GLY A 215 -18.10 -18.96 -14.02
N GLY A 216 -16.99 -18.69 -13.33
CA GLY A 216 -16.88 -19.19 -11.96
C GLY A 216 -17.82 -18.39 -11.04
N PRO A 217 -18.49 -19.00 -10.05
CA PRO A 217 -18.85 -18.25 -8.85
C PRO A 217 -17.55 -17.76 -8.19
N SER A 218 -17.07 -16.62 -8.67
CA SER A 218 -15.73 -16.07 -8.37
C SER A 218 -15.80 -14.83 -7.49
N ALA A 219 -16.95 -14.52 -6.91
CA ALA A 219 -16.96 -13.88 -5.59
C ALA A 219 -16.54 -14.89 -4.50
N GLY A 220 -16.59 -16.20 -4.81
CA GLY A 220 -16.07 -17.27 -3.96
C GLY A 220 -14.59 -17.53 -4.22
N ARG A 221 -14.17 -17.86 -5.45
CA ARG A 221 -12.77 -18.30 -5.71
C ARG A 221 -11.69 -17.20 -5.78
N ALA A 222 -11.96 -16.03 -6.38
CA ALA A 222 -10.97 -14.93 -6.34
C ALA A 222 -10.95 -14.25 -4.98
N ALA A 223 -12.09 -14.16 -4.29
CA ALA A 223 -12.09 -13.82 -2.88
C ALA A 223 -11.38 -14.91 -2.06
N VAL A 224 -11.57 -16.21 -2.33
CA VAL A 224 -10.84 -17.28 -1.63
C VAL A 224 -9.35 -17.29 -1.96
N ASP A 225 -8.91 -16.94 -3.17
CA ASP A 225 -7.50 -16.85 -3.53
C ASP A 225 -6.84 -15.60 -2.93
N VAL A 226 -7.51 -14.44 -2.99
CA VAL A 226 -7.04 -13.19 -2.35
C VAL A 226 -7.14 -13.31 -0.83
N GLU A 227 -8.21 -13.90 -0.29
CA GLU A 227 -8.36 -14.20 1.13
C GLU A 227 -7.32 -15.23 1.56
N SER A 228 -7.04 -16.26 0.75
CA SER A 228 -5.96 -17.22 0.99
C SER A 228 -4.59 -16.54 0.95
N GLU A 229 -4.34 -15.62 0.03
CA GLU A 229 -3.12 -14.83 -0.03
C GLU A 229 -2.99 -13.87 1.16
N LEU A 230 -4.07 -13.21 1.56
CA LEU A 230 -4.12 -12.34 2.75
C LEU A 230 -3.94 -13.16 4.03
N VAL A 231 -4.56 -14.34 4.13
CA VAL A 231 -4.40 -15.28 5.25
C VAL A 231 -2.95 -15.70 5.35
N LYS A 232 -2.35 -16.17 4.24
CA LYS A 232 -0.94 -16.56 4.18
C LYS A 232 0.00 -15.40 4.49
N THR A 233 -0.34 -14.19 4.06
CA THR A 233 0.48 -12.99 4.33
C THR A 233 0.42 -12.63 5.81
N VAL A 234 -0.76 -12.64 6.44
CA VAL A 234 -0.88 -12.42 7.89
C VAL A 234 -0.12 -13.50 8.65
N GLU A 235 -0.30 -14.78 8.30
CA GLU A 235 0.40 -15.89 8.93
C GLU A 235 1.92 -15.75 8.78
N SER A 236 2.43 -15.45 7.58
CA SER A 236 3.85 -15.18 7.34
C SER A 236 4.38 -14.03 8.20
N ILE A 237 3.65 -12.91 8.30
CA ILE A 237 4.05 -11.78 9.15
C ILE A 237 4.13 -12.20 10.62
N LEU A 238 3.16 -12.97 11.11
CA LEU A 238 3.13 -13.45 12.49
C LEU A 238 4.30 -14.42 12.76
N ILE A 239 4.50 -15.41 11.89
CA ILE A 239 5.58 -16.40 12.01
C ILE A 239 6.96 -15.73 11.95
N GLU A 240 7.17 -14.81 11.01
CA GLU A 240 8.42 -14.05 10.92
C GLU A 240 8.68 -13.21 12.17
N ALA A 241 7.66 -12.53 12.71
CA ALA A 241 7.80 -11.76 13.94
C ALA A 241 8.22 -12.64 15.13
N ILE A 242 7.70 -13.87 15.21
CA ILE A 242 8.07 -14.84 16.25
C ILE A 242 9.52 -15.30 16.06
N ALA A 243 9.90 -15.65 14.83
CA ALA A 243 11.27 -16.05 14.50
C ALA A 243 12.28 -14.94 14.84
N HIS A 244 11.89 -13.68 14.67
CA HIS A 244 12.67 -12.50 15.02
C HIS A 244 12.60 -12.11 16.50
N ASN A 245 11.87 -12.84 17.35
CA ASN A 245 11.59 -12.49 18.76
C ASN A 245 11.07 -11.04 18.91
N ALA A 246 10.22 -10.60 17.99
CA ALA A 246 9.66 -9.26 18.01
C ALA A 246 8.68 -9.06 19.18
N SER A 247 8.75 -7.89 19.81
CA SER A 247 7.84 -7.47 20.90
C SER A 247 6.55 -6.81 20.38
N ASP A 248 6.64 -6.08 19.26
CA ASP A 248 5.50 -5.48 18.58
C ASP A 248 5.64 -5.67 17.06
N ILE A 249 4.52 -5.90 16.37
CA ILE A 249 4.38 -5.82 14.91
C ILE A 249 3.64 -4.54 14.56
N HIS A 250 4.21 -3.77 13.64
CA HIS A 250 3.64 -2.53 13.12
C HIS A 250 3.27 -2.72 11.66
N VAL A 251 1.98 -2.56 11.34
CA VAL A 251 1.44 -2.55 9.98
C VAL A 251 0.94 -1.14 9.70
N GLU A 252 1.66 -0.41 8.85
CA GLU A 252 1.51 1.05 8.74
C GLU A 252 1.26 1.47 7.29
N PRO A 253 0.03 1.87 6.92
CA PRO A 253 -0.25 2.38 5.60
C PRO A 253 0.39 3.77 5.44
N MET A 254 1.21 3.91 4.39
CA MET A 254 1.83 5.16 3.95
C MET A 254 1.12 5.65 2.68
N LYS A 255 1.53 6.80 2.14
CA LYS A 255 0.94 7.38 0.92
C LYS A 255 0.91 6.42 -0.28
N ASN A 256 1.93 5.58 -0.47
CA ASN A 256 2.11 4.73 -1.66
C ASN A 256 2.51 3.28 -1.35
N ARG A 257 2.56 2.88 -0.08
CA ARG A 257 3.00 1.53 0.35
C ARG A 257 2.40 1.17 1.70
N LEU A 258 2.32 -0.11 1.98
CA LEU A 258 2.03 -0.64 3.30
C LEU A 258 3.34 -1.12 3.95
N ARG A 259 3.82 -0.40 4.96
CA ARG A 259 5.08 -0.73 5.62
C ARG A 259 4.86 -1.70 6.77
N ILE A 260 5.69 -2.75 6.84
CA ILE A 260 5.75 -3.68 7.97
C ILE A 260 7.05 -3.44 8.75
N ARG A 261 6.96 -3.23 10.06
CA ARG A 261 8.11 -3.11 10.97
C ARG A 261 7.93 -3.98 12.20
N PHE A 262 9.02 -4.49 12.73
CA PHE A 262 9.03 -5.20 14.01
C PHE A 262 9.76 -4.37 15.06
N ARG A 263 9.35 -4.49 16.31
CA ARG A 263 10.14 -4.01 17.44
C ARG A 263 10.99 -5.14 17.99
N GLU A 264 12.26 -5.14 17.66
CA GLU A 264 13.26 -6.11 18.11
C GLU A 264 14.12 -5.43 19.18
N ASP A 265 14.19 -6.01 20.39
CA ASP A 265 14.94 -5.47 21.54
C ASP A 265 14.70 -3.97 21.81
N GLY A 266 13.46 -3.53 21.64
CA GLY A 266 13.04 -2.14 21.86
C GLY A 266 13.19 -1.23 20.64
N VAL A 267 13.91 -1.64 19.59
CA VAL A 267 14.19 -0.84 18.38
C VAL A 267 13.24 -1.23 17.25
N LEU A 268 12.72 -0.25 16.50
CA LEU A 268 11.88 -0.49 15.33
C LEU A 268 12.72 -0.77 14.09
N VAL A 269 12.60 -1.98 13.56
CA VAL A 269 13.34 -2.48 12.39
C VAL A 269 12.37 -2.67 11.22
N PRO A 270 12.64 -2.08 10.03
CA PRO A 270 11.83 -2.32 8.84
C PRO A 270 12.05 -3.73 8.29
N GLN A 271 10.96 -4.40 7.91
CA GLN A 271 11.01 -5.79 7.43
C GLN A 271 10.69 -5.89 5.94
N LYS A 272 9.49 -5.43 5.55
CA LYS A 272 9.04 -5.44 4.16
C LYS A 272 8.06 -4.31 3.88
N ASP A 273 8.00 -3.91 2.63
CA ASP A 273 6.93 -3.07 2.10
C ASP A 273 6.03 -3.91 1.21
N LEU A 274 4.71 -3.76 1.40
CA LEU A 274 3.67 -4.41 0.62
C LEU A 274 2.91 -3.37 -0.22
N PRO A 275 2.23 -3.78 -1.30
CA PRO A 275 1.33 -2.90 -2.04
C PRO A 275 0.26 -2.29 -1.12
N LEU A 276 0.01 -0.98 -1.24
CA LEU A 276 -0.98 -0.28 -0.42
C LEU A 276 -2.39 -0.88 -0.56
N GLU A 277 -2.70 -1.46 -1.72
CA GLU A 277 -3.96 -2.15 -2.03
C GLU A 277 -4.27 -3.30 -1.03
N MET A 278 -3.23 -3.93 -0.46
CA MET A 278 -3.39 -4.99 0.54
C MET A 278 -3.81 -4.47 1.92
N ALA A 279 -3.66 -3.17 2.21
CA ALA A 279 -3.87 -2.60 3.54
C ALA A 279 -5.29 -2.87 4.08
N ARG A 280 -6.30 -2.67 3.23
CA ARG A 280 -7.70 -2.90 3.61
C ARG A 280 -8.01 -4.37 3.86
N GLY A 281 -7.46 -5.25 3.03
CA GLY A 281 -7.61 -6.70 3.15
C GLY A 281 -6.96 -7.23 4.43
N LEU A 282 -5.70 -6.84 4.67
CA LEU A 282 -4.96 -7.20 5.88
C LEU A 282 -5.64 -6.66 7.14
N ALA A 283 -6.09 -5.40 7.13
CA ALA A 283 -6.81 -4.84 8.27
C ALA A 283 -8.10 -5.62 8.58
N SER A 284 -8.88 -5.96 7.56
CA SER A 284 -10.11 -6.72 7.75
C SER A 284 -9.83 -8.14 8.26
N ARG A 285 -8.78 -8.80 7.73
CA ARG A 285 -8.36 -10.13 8.20
C ARG A 285 -7.90 -10.12 9.65
N ILE A 286 -7.08 -9.13 10.03
CA ILE A 286 -6.59 -8.99 11.41
C ILE A 286 -7.75 -8.65 12.36
N LYS A 287 -8.72 -7.82 11.94
CA LYS A 287 -9.94 -7.56 12.73
C LYS A 287 -10.76 -8.82 13.01
N ILE A 288 -10.92 -9.69 12.01
CA ILE A 288 -11.60 -10.99 12.19
C ILE A 288 -10.88 -11.81 13.26
N LEU A 289 -9.56 -11.93 13.16
CA LEU A 289 -8.75 -12.70 14.11
C LEU A 289 -8.74 -12.09 15.52
N ALA A 290 -8.86 -10.77 15.63
CA ALA A 290 -8.85 -10.03 16.89
C ALA A 290 -10.24 -9.82 17.52
N GLY A 291 -11.32 -10.25 16.84
CA GLY A 291 -12.70 -10.03 17.28
C GLY A 291 -13.18 -8.57 17.20
N ALA A 292 -12.56 -7.74 16.37
CA ALA A 292 -12.91 -6.32 16.18
C ALA A 292 -13.96 -6.11 15.06
N ASP A 293 -14.65 -4.96 15.08
CA ASP A 293 -15.68 -4.64 14.09
C ASP A 293 -15.05 -4.26 12.74
N ILE A 294 -15.29 -5.12 11.75
CA ILE A 294 -14.79 -5.01 10.37
C ILE A 294 -15.46 -3.86 9.60
N ALA A 295 -16.71 -3.55 9.91
CA ALA A 295 -17.47 -2.51 9.22
C ALA A 295 -17.01 -1.11 9.66
N GLU A 296 -16.72 -0.94 10.95
CA GLU A 296 -16.23 0.32 11.49
C GLU A 296 -14.73 0.52 11.20
N ARG A 297 -14.38 1.71 10.69
CA ARG A 297 -13.01 2.08 10.28
C ARG A 297 -12.63 3.51 10.66
N ARG A 298 -13.60 4.29 11.15
CA ARG A 298 -13.46 5.71 11.49
C ARG A 298 -13.11 5.94 12.95
N ARG A 299 -13.15 4.88 13.76
CA ARG A 299 -12.85 4.90 15.18
C ARG A 299 -11.75 3.92 15.49
N HIS A 300 -10.93 4.26 16.48
CA HIS A 300 -9.94 3.36 17.04
C HIS A 300 -10.62 2.16 17.70
N GLN A 301 -10.01 1.00 17.57
CA GLN A 301 -10.52 -0.26 18.13
C GLN A 301 -9.37 -1.02 18.75
N ASP A 302 -9.68 -1.84 19.75
CA ASP A 302 -8.77 -2.80 20.34
C ASP A 302 -9.36 -4.20 20.23
N GLY A 303 -8.49 -5.19 20.18
CA GLY A 303 -8.85 -6.60 20.10
C GLY A 303 -7.77 -7.49 20.70
N ARG A 304 -8.06 -8.78 20.77
CA ARG A 304 -7.13 -9.80 21.28
C ARG A 304 -7.10 -10.95 20.29
N LEU A 305 -5.91 -11.41 19.95
CA LEU A 305 -5.66 -12.43 18.94
C LEU A 305 -4.83 -13.55 19.57
N LEU A 306 -5.35 -14.77 19.52
CA LEU A 306 -4.61 -15.98 19.90
C LEU A 306 -4.11 -16.65 18.63
N PHE A 307 -2.78 -16.84 18.53
CA PHE A 307 -2.13 -17.47 17.39
C PHE A 307 -1.41 -18.73 17.83
N GLU A 308 -1.73 -19.87 17.20
CA GLU A 308 -1.10 -21.16 17.50
C GLU A 308 -0.23 -21.56 16.30
N HIS A 309 1.06 -21.84 16.54
CA HIS A 309 1.99 -22.30 15.51
C HIS A 309 3.05 -23.24 16.10
N GLU A 310 3.20 -24.44 15.52
CA GLU A 310 4.18 -25.46 15.96
C GLU A 310 4.15 -25.78 17.47
N GLY A 311 2.96 -25.71 18.10
CA GLY A 311 2.79 -25.95 19.54
C GLY A 311 3.12 -24.75 20.44
N LEU A 312 3.51 -23.62 19.86
CA LEU A 312 3.58 -22.33 20.57
C LEU A 312 2.22 -21.63 20.46
N ASN A 313 1.65 -21.28 21.61
CA ASN A 313 0.43 -20.47 21.69
C ASN A 313 0.83 -19.05 22.08
N ILE A 314 0.60 -18.08 21.21
CA ILE A 314 0.96 -16.68 21.45
C ILE A 314 -0.31 -15.87 21.55
N ASP A 315 -0.41 -15.12 22.65
CA ASP A 315 -1.46 -14.16 22.86
C ASP A 315 -0.99 -12.78 22.42
N MET A 316 -1.84 -12.05 21.72
CA MET A 316 -1.50 -10.74 21.17
C MET A 316 -2.60 -9.73 21.48
N ARG A 317 -2.19 -8.54 21.89
CA ARG A 317 -3.09 -7.37 21.93
C ARG A 317 -2.98 -6.62 20.61
N VAL A 318 -4.11 -6.32 20.00
CA VAL A 318 -4.17 -5.66 18.70
C VAL A 318 -4.86 -4.31 18.86
N SER A 319 -4.23 -3.25 18.38
CA SER A 319 -4.83 -1.92 18.31
C SER A 319 -4.92 -1.46 16.86
N PHE A 320 -6.11 -0.99 16.47
CA PHE A 320 -6.42 -0.43 15.16
C PHE A 320 -6.59 1.08 15.29
N TYR A 321 -5.71 1.83 14.65
CA TYR A 321 -5.69 3.29 14.70
C TYR A 321 -5.98 3.87 13.31
N SER A 322 -7.17 4.48 13.13
CA SER A 322 -7.55 5.20 11.92
C SER A 322 -6.57 6.34 11.59
N THR A 323 -5.98 6.29 10.40
CA THR A 323 -5.12 7.36 9.84
C THR A 323 -5.64 7.85 8.50
N ILE A 324 -5.02 8.89 7.94
CA ILE A 324 -5.35 9.43 6.62
C ILE A 324 -5.12 8.46 5.45
N HIS A 325 -4.26 7.45 5.61
CA HIS A 325 -3.91 6.48 4.55
C HIS A 325 -4.50 5.08 4.80
N GLY A 326 -5.30 4.92 5.85
CA GLY A 326 -5.87 3.64 6.26
C GLY A 326 -5.68 3.37 7.74
N GLU A 327 -5.94 2.15 8.17
CA GLU A 327 -5.80 1.76 9.58
C GLU A 327 -4.35 1.33 9.85
N LYS A 328 -3.67 2.05 10.74
CA LYS A 328 -2.42 1.60 11.33
C LYS A 328 -2.74 0.53 12.37
N ILE A 329 -2.08 -0.61 12.29
CA ILE A 329 -2.31 -1.73 13.20
C ILE A 329 -1.02 -1.98 13.97
N VAL A 330 -1.15 -2.10 15.29
CA VAL A 330 -0.06 -2.52 16.16
C VAL A 330 -0.50 -3.78 16.87
N MET A 331 0.27 -4.85 16.73
CA MET A 331 0.04 -6.10 17.44
C MET A 331 1.18 -6.32 18.41
N ARG A 332 0.90 -6.27 19.71
CA ARG A 332 1.87 -6.56 20.76
C ARG A 332 1.85 -8.05 21.05
N LEU A 333 2.99 -8.72 20.89
CA LEU A 333 3.14 -10.12 21.25
C LEU A 333 3.30 -10.19 22.76
N LEU A 334 2.29 -10.75 23.43
CA LEU A 334 2.44 -11.14 24.82
C LEU A 334 3.22 -12.44 24.81
N ASN A 335 4.46 -12.34 25.26
CA ASN A 335 5.38 -13.46 25.30
C ASN A 335 4.72 -14.56 26.14
N ASN A 336 4.34 -15.70 25.56
CA ASN A 336 3.79 -16.83 26.31
C ASN A 336 4.87 -17.89 26.57
N ARG A 337 6.12 -17.45 26.80
CA ARG A 337 7.14 -18.33 27.38
C ARG A 337 6.59 -18.79 28.72
N SER A 338 6.04 -19.99 28.71
CA SER A 338 5.42 -20.74 29.80
C SER A 338 6.39 -21.06 30.95
N ASN A 339 7.63 -20.59 30.87
CA ASN A 339 8.59 -20.69 31.95
C ASN A 339 8.74 -19.32 32.60
N LEU A 340 8.05 -19.15 33.74
CA LEU A 340 8.41 -18.14 34.72
C LEU A 340 9.92 -18.24 34.97
N LEU A 341 10.64 -17.14 34.85
CA LEU A 341 12.07 -17.12 35.14
C LEU A 341 12.28 -17.52 36.60
N ASP A 342 13.27 -18.39 36.85
CA ASP A 342 13.75 -18.61 38.21
C ASP A 342 14.29 -17.26 38.72
N ILE A 343 14.09 -16.98 40.01
CA ILE A 343 14.59 -15.78 40.67
C ILE A 343 16.12 -15.64 40.58
N LYS A 344 16.85 -16.71 40.24
CA LYS A 344 18.29 -16.69 39.98
C LYS A 344 18.63 -16.14 38.59
N ASP A 345 17.71 -16.26 37.63
CA ASP A 345 17.92 -15.97 36.21
C ASP A 345 17.39 -14.59 35.78
N ILE A 346 16.80 -13.82 36.70
CA ILE A 346 16.28 -12.46 36.43
C ILE A 346 17.38 -11.41 36.16
N GLY A 347 18.65 -11.80 36.24
CA GLY A 347 19.80 -10.93 35.91
C GLY A 347 20.35 -10.11 37.08
N MET A 348 19.95 -10.39 38.33
CA MET A 348 20.55 -9.75 39.50
C MET A 348 21.98 -10.27 39.73
N ALA A 349 22.90 -9.36 40.08
CA ALA A 349 24.24 -9.76 40.52
C ALA A 349 24.16 -10.69 41.76
N PRO A 350 25.05 -11.68 41.93
CA PRO A 350 24.87 -12.76 42.92
C PRO A 350 24.55 -12.28 44.34
N LYS A 351 25.30 -11.30 44.86
CA LYS A 351 25.07 -10.73 46.21
C LYS A 351 23.74 -9.98 46.31
N MET A 352 23.31 -9.32 45.24
CA MET A 352 22.05 -8.58 45.22
C MET A 352 20.87 -9.54 45.15
N GLY A 353 20.96 -10.60 44.34
CA GLY A 353 19.94 -11.64 44.26
C GLY A 353 19.79 -12.41 45.58
N GLU A 354 20.91 -12.69 46.28
CA GLU A 354 20.88 -13.27 47.62
C GLU A 354 20.11 -12.39 48.60
N ARG A 355 20.49 -11.11 48.71
CA ARG A 355 19.80 -10.14 49.58
C ARG A 355 18.34 -9.93 49.18
N PHE A 356 18.03 -9.92 47.88
CA PHE A 356 16.64 -9.81 47.43
C PHE A 356 15.81 -10.99 47.93
N ARG A 357 16.34 -12.21 47.90
CA ARG A 357 15.62 -13.37 48.48
C ARG A 357 15.51 -13.26 50.00
N THR A 358 16.63 -13.11 50.70
CA THR A 358 16.65 -13.22 52.17
C THR A 358 16.05 -12.02 52.88
N ASP A 359 16.33 -10.81 52.39
CA ASP A 359 15.97 -9.57 53.09
C ASP A 359 14.63 -9.01 52.61
N VAL A 360 14.10 -9.48 51.47
CA VAL A 360 12.89 -8.92 50.83
C VAL A 360 11.80 -9.98 50.60
N LEU A 361 12.13 -11.19 50.13
CA LEU A 361 11.13 -12.21 49.82
C LEU A 361 10.84 -13.16 50.99
N ASP A 362 11.86 -13.62 51.70
CA ASP A 362 11.73 -14.60 52.80
C ASP A 362 11.26 -13.99 54.13
N VAL A 363 11.01 -12.67 54.18
CA VAL A 363 10.55 -11.97 55.38
C VAL A 363 9.02 -12.11 55.55
N PRO A 364 8.50 -12.20 56.78
CA PRO A 364 7.09 -12.52 57.03
C PRO A 364 6.10 -11.41 56.63
N SER A 365 6.55 -10.15 56.56
CA SER A 365 5.72 -9.01 56.19
C SER A 365 6.56 -7.83 55.75
N GLY A 366 6.08 -7.06 54.78
CA GLY A 366 6.73 -5.86 54.29
C GLY A 366 6.06 -5.32 53.02
N VAL A 367 6.50 -4.15 52.57
CA VAL A 367 6.09 -3.58 51.28
C VAL A 367 7.33 -3.44 50.40
N THR A 368 7.26 -4.02 49.20
CA THR A 368 8.33 -3.97 48.20
C THR A 368 7.83 -3.23 46.98
N LEU A 369 8.62 -2.26 46.50
CA LEU A 369 8.31 -1.45 45.33
C LEU A 369 9.33 -1.74 44.22
N VAL A 370 8.85 -2.26 43.10
CA VAL A 370 9.66 -2.46 41.89
C VAL A 370 9.34 -1.33 40.91
N THR A 371 10.32 -0.47 40.64
CA THR A 371 10.15 0.74 39.82
C THR A 371 11.02 0.71 38.57
N GLY A 372 10.65 1.48 37.55
CA GLY A 372 11.31 1.56 36.26
C GLY A 372 10.36 1.93 35.12
N PRO A 373 10.87 2.39 33.96
CA PRO A 373 10.05 2.74 32.80
C PRO A 373 9.37 1.51 32.17
N THR A 374 8.45 1.73 31.23
CA THR A 374 7.81 0.65 30.46
C THR A 374 8.88 -0.22 29.77
N GLY A 375 8.72 -1.54 29.83
CA GLY A 375 9.66 -2.50 29.23
C GLY A 375 10.92 -2.81 30.06
N SER A 376 11.09 -2.23 31.26
CA SER A 376 12.28 -2.46 32.10
C SER A 376 12.30 -3.79 32.87
N GLY A 377 11.40 -4.73 32.59
CA GLY A 377 11.35 -6.04 33.27
C GLY A 377 10.71 -6.06 34.67
N LYS A 378 9.91 -5.04 35.06
CA LYS A 378 9.24 -5.00 36.38
C LYS A 378 8.33 -6.19 36.62
N THR A 379 7.39 -6.42 35.70
CA THR A 379 6.45 -7.54 35.77
C THR A 379 7.18 -8.87 35.81
N THR A 380 8.20 -9.03 34.98
CA THR A 380 9.06 -10.22 34.96
C THR A 380 9.75 -10.46 36.31
N THR A 381 10.27 -9.41 36.95
CA THR A 381 10.89 -9.49 38.28
C THR A 381 9.87 -9.89 39.35
N LEU A 382 8.69 -9.26 39.35
CA LEU A 382 7.61 -9.59 40.30
C LEU A 382 7.11 -11.02 40.11
N TYR A 383 6.95 -11.47 38.87
CA TYR A 383 6.51 -12.83 38.56
C TYR A 383 7.57 -13.88 38.98
N GLY A 384 8.86 -13.59 38.80
CA GLY A 384 9.94 -14.43 39.32
C GLY A 384 9.93 -14.51 40.85
N ALA A 385 9.63 -13.41 41.53
CA ALA A 385 9.49 -13.37 42.99
C ALA A 385 8.27 -14.16 43.47
N ILE A 386 7.12 -14.01 42.82
CA ILE A 386 5.91 -14.79 43.10
C ILE A 386 6.17 -16.27 42.89
N ASN A 387 6.83 -16.65 41.79
CA ASN A 387 7.18 -18.04 41.50
C ASN A 387 8.09 -18.64 42.59
N TYR A 388 9.05 -17.88 43.10
CA TYR A 388 9.92 -18.28 44.21
C TYR A 388 9.14 -18.52 45.52
N LEU A 389 8.15 -17.67 45.81
CA LEU A 389 7.31 -17.76 47.01
C LEU A 389 6.17 -18.77 46.90
N ASN A 390 5.86 -19.25 45.69
CA ASN A 390 4.74 -20.13 45.40
C ASN A 390 4.96 -21.54 45.97
N ASN A 391 4.51 -21.73 47.20
CA ASN A 391 4.54 -23.00 47.90
C ASN A 391 3.23 -23.22 48.67
N THR A 392 2.98 -24.45 49.10
CA THR A 392 1.72 -24.84 49.78
C THR A 392 1.46 -24.13 51.10
N ASN A 393 2.47 -23.47 51.68
CA ASN A 393 2.38 -22.82 52.99
C ASN A 393 2.09 -21.32 52.88
N THR A 394 2.04 -20.77 51.65
CA THR A 394 1.88 -19.34 51.41
C THR A 394 0.68 -19.09 50.51
N SER A 395 -0.32 -18.35 50.99
CA SER A 395 -1.45 -17.94 50.16
C SER A 395 -1.12 -16.63 49.45
N ILE A 396 -1.10 -16.67 48.12
CA ILE A 396 -0.72 -15.53 47.28
C ILE A 396 -1.94 -15.06 46.47
N ILE A 397 -2.19 -13.75 46.49
CA ILE A 397 -3.25 -13.09 45.74
C ILE A 397 -2.66 -11.90 44.98
N THR A 398 -3.07 -11.70 43.73
CA THR A 398 -2.67 -10.54 42.90
C THR A 398 -3.87 -9.75 42.40
N ALA A 399 -3.67 -8.45 42.17
CA ALA A 399 -4.59 -7.58 41.44
C ALA A 399 -3.81 -6.89 40.31
N GLU A 400 -4.21 -7.13 39.07
CA GLU A 400 -3.41 -6.83 37.88
C GLU A 400 -4.26 -6.19 36.78
N ASP A 401 -3.66 -5.37 35.91
CA ASP A 401 -4.37 -4.69 34.81
C ASP A 401 -3.62 -4.82 33.47
N PRO A 402 -3.89 -5.89 32.69
CA PRO A 402 -4.55 -7.14 33.07
C PRO A 402 -3.54 -8.16 33.61
N VAL A 403 -4.02 -9.36 33.96
CA VAL A 403 -3.14 -10.51 34.23
C VAL A 403 -2.33 -10.85 32.98
N GLU A 404 -1.00 -10.80 33.09
CA GLU A 404 -0.08 -11.04 31.96
C GLU A 404 0.17 -12.54 31.73
N TYR A 405 0.29 -13.33 32.80
CA TYR A 405 0.45 -14.79 32.72
C TYR A 405 -0.31 -15.49 33.85
N VAL A 406 -0.84 -16.68 33.56
CA VAL A 406 -1.48 -17.51 34.58
C VAL A 406 -0.42 -18.32 35.33
N ILE A 407 -0.31 -18.11 36.64
CA ILE A 407 0.59 -18.82 37.54
C ILE A 407 -0.22 -19.88 38.30
N ASN A 408 0.11 -21.15 38.08
CA ASN A 408 -0.50 -22.24 38.83
C ASN A 408 -0.12 -22.13 40.32
N GLY A 409 -1.10 -22.23 41.23
CA GLY A 409 -0.88 -22.23 42.68
C GLY A 409 -1.19 -20.91 43.39
N ILE A 410 -1.54 -19.85 42.65
CA ILE A 410 -1.93 -18.55 43.23
C ILE A 410 -3.30 -18.10 42.72
N ASN A 411 -3.90 -17.11 43.38
CA ASN A 411 -5.15 -16.50 42.94
C ASN A 411 -4.89 -15.14 42.26
N GLN A 412 -5.17 -15.02 40.97
CA GLN A 412 -4.95 -13.77 40.22
C GLN A 412 -6.28 -13.09 39.87
N CYS A 413 -6.36 -11.79 40.14
CA CYS A 413 -7.50 -10.96 39.78
C CYS A 413 -7.11 -9.95 38.70
N SER A 414 -7.82 -9.95 37.56
CA SER A 414 -7.72 -8.88 36.58
C SER A 414 -8.68 -7.76 36.97
N ILE A 415 -8.18 -6.54 37.07
CA ILE A 415 -8.97 -5.34 37.38
C ILE A 415 -9.93 -5.10 36.21
N ASN A 416 -11.22 -4.94 36.52
CA ASN A 416 -12.25 -4.58 35.55
C ASN A 416 -12.81 -3.18 35.87
N PRO A 417 -12.41 -2.13 35.13
CA PRO A 417 -12.85 -0.77 35.40
C PRO A 417 -14.35 -0.54 35.17
N LYS A 418 -15.08 -1.48 34.55
CA LYS A 418 -16.55 -1.39 34.34
C LYS A 418 -17.38 -1.83 35.54
N ILE A 419 -16.76 -2.42 36.57
CA ILE A 419 -17.45 -2.98 37.76
C ILE A 419 -17.40 -2.03 38.97
N ASN A 420 -16.94 -0.79 38.77
CA ASN A 420 -16.88 0.24 39.82
C ASN A 420 -18.01 1.26 39.73
#